data_AF-A0A0D5NGA1-F1
#
_entry.id   AF-A0A0D5NGA1-F1
#
_cell.length_a   1.000
_cell.length_b   1.000
_cell.length_c   1.000
_cell.angle_alpha   90.00
_cell.angle_beta   90.00
_cell.angle_gamma   90.00
#
_symmetry.space_group_name_H-M   'P 1'
#
loop_
_entity.id
_entity.type
_entity.pdbx_description
1 polymer ?
#
loop_
_entity_poly.entity_id
_entity_poly.type
_entity_poly.pdbx_seq_one_letter_code
_entity_poly.pdbx_strand_id
1 'polypeptide(L)'
;MLRIMSLPGEHAARLSEKYSEEVKRIYADQIYNAASASSNRKKYQRVCGMLKRYKKIAGKASQNEIVLQLENQYNRRPAFLDELAKVQ
;
A
#
# COMPACT_ATOMS: atom_id res chain seq x y z
N MET A 1 31.68 -32.08 14.22
CA MET A 1 32.26 -30.74 13.94
C MET A 1 31.18 -29.93 13.22
N LEU A 2 30.41 -29.12 13.95
CA LEU A 2 29.36 -28.26 13.39
C LEU A 2 30.00 -27.04 12.72
N ARG A 3 29.93 -26.95 11.39
CA ARG A 3 30.34 -25.75 10.64
C ARG A 3 29.08 -25.00 10.23
N ILE A 4 28.57 -24.16 11.12
CA ILE A 4 27.64 -23.08 10.74
C ILE A 4 28.51 -22.02 10.08
N MET A 5 28.55 -22.06 8.74
CA MET A 5 29.19 -21.02 7.94
C MET A 5 28.08 -20.07 7.48
N SER A 6 27.64 -19.18 8.38
CA SER A 6 26.74 -18.08 8.01
C SER A 6 27.52 -17.09 7.15
N LEU A 7 27.07 -16.90 5.90
CA LEU A 7 27.68 -15.96 4.94
C LEU A 7 27.32 -14.50 5.29
N PRO A 8 28.26 -13.55 5.21
CA PRO A 8 28.03 -12.14 5.56
C PRO A 8 26.91 -11.44 4.78
N GLY A 9 26.58 -11.91 3.57
CA GLY A 9 25.57 -11.31 2.70
C GLY A 9 24.12 -11.60 3.08
N GLU A 10 23.87 -12.65 3.86
CA GLU A 10 22.51 -13.10 4.20
C GLU A 10 21.81 -12.14 5.18
N HIS A 11 22.59 -11.39 5.96
CA HIS A 11 22.07 -10.42 6.91
C HIS A 11 21.61 -9.12 6.23
N ALA A 12 22.33 -8.64 5.20
CA ALA A 12 21.98 -7.42 4.50
C ALA A 12 20.69 -7.57 3.67
N ALA A 13 20.49 -8.73 3.03
CA ALA A 13 19.29 -9.02 2.25
C ALA A 13 18.02 -9.08 3.13
N ARG A 14 18.08 -9.79 4.27
CA ARG A 14 16.97 -9.87 5.24
C ARG A 14 16.60 -8.51 5.81
N LEU A 15 17.60 -7.65 6.05
CA LEU A 15 17.36 -6.30 6.54
C LEU A 15 16.65 -5.46 5.47
N SER A 16 17.13 -5.51 4.22
CA SER A 16 16.53 -4.80 3.08
C SER A 16 15.07 -5.22 2.83
N GLU A 17 14.78 -6.51 2.91
CA GLU A 17 13.43 -7.06 2.73
C GLU A 17 12.48 -6.64 3.86
N LYS A 18 12.94 -6.71 5.12
CA LYS A 18 12.14 -6.28 6.28
C LYS A 18 11.86 -4.77 6.27
N TYR A 19 12.84 -3.94 5.88
CA TYR A 19 12.63 -2.50 5.71
C TYR A 19 11.66 -2.22 4.55
N SER A 20 11.71 -3.01 3.48
CA SER A 20 10.73 -2.94 2.38
C SER A 20 9.30 -3.16 2.89
N GLU A 21 9.06 -4.21 3.68
CA GLU A 21 7.71 -4.52 4.18
C GLU A 21 7.20 -3.49 5.18
N GLU A 22 8.06 -2.98 6.05
CA GLU A 22 7.67 -1.93 7.00
C GLU A 22 7.28 -0.63 6.29
N VAL A 23 8.05 -0.22 5.28
CA VAL A 23 7.73 0.95 4.45
C VAL A 23 6.39 0.76 3.73
N LYS A 24 6.16 -0.43 3.15
CA LYS A 24 4.87 -0.75 2.51
C LYS A 24 3.72 -0.66 3.50
N ARG A 25 3.87 -1.20 4.70
CA ARG A 25 2.85 -1.16 5.76
C ARG A 25 2.53 0.27 6.18
N ILE A 26 3.54 1.08 6.51
CA ILE A 26 3.34 2.47 6.94
C ILE A 26 2.65 3.28 5.84
N TYR A 27 3.03 3.08 4.58
CA TYR A 27 2.39 3.77 3.46
C TYR A 27 0.93 3.34 3.29
N ALA A 28 0.64 2.04 3.42
CA ALA A 28 -0.72 1.52 3.38
C ALA A 28 -1.59 2.13 4.51
N ASP A 29 -1.08 2.20 5.73
CA ASP A 29 -1.78 2.84 6.86
C ASP A 29 -2.11 4.31 6.57
N GLN A 30 -1.19 5.05 5.94
CA GLN A 30 -1.47 6.42 5.52
C GLN A 30 -2.61 6.50 4.50
N ILE A 31 -2.70 5.55 3.56
CA ILE A 31 -3.80 5.46 2.59
C ILE A 31 -5.12 5.23 3.30
N TYR A 32 -5.18 4.27 4.22
CA TYR A 32 -6.39 3.96 4.98
C TYR A 32 -6.84 5.13 5.86
N ASN A 33 -5.90 5.78 6.55
CA ASN A 33 -6.18 6.97 7.36
C ASN A 33 -6.72 8.12 6.51
N ALA A 34 -6.10 8.37 5.35
CA ALA A 34 -6.58 9.39 4.42
C ALA A 34 -7.97 9.06 3.86
N ALA A 35 -8.25 7.79 3.54
CA ALA A 35 -9.57 7.34 3.07
C ALA A 35 -10.65 7.51 4.15
N SER A 36 -10.34 7.13 5.40
CA SER A 36 -11.26 7.29 6.54
C SER A 36 -11.63 8.76 6.78
N ALA A 37 -10.65 9.66 6.72
CA ALA A 37 -10.85 11.10 6.87
C ALA A 37 -11.44 11.80 5.62
N SER A 38 -11.68 11.06 4.54
CA SER A 38 -12.20 11.60 3.28
C SER A 38 -13.73 11.69 3.30
N SER A 39 -14.24 12.87 2.96
CA SER A 39 -15.68 13.19 2.93
C SER A 39 -16.10 13.89 1.63
N ASN A 40 -15.18 14.10 0.70
CA ASN A 40 -15.45 14.81 -0.55
C ASN A 40 -14.52 14.34 -1.67
N ARG A 41 -14.88 14.67 -2.91
CA ARG A 41 -14.19 14.22 -4.12
C ARG A 41 -12.72 14.66 -4.19
N LYS A 42 -12.37 15.87 -3.73
CA LYS A 42 -10.97 16.33 -3.67
C LYS A 42 -10.12 15.44 -2.75
N LYS A 43 -10.67 15.04 -1.60
CA LYS A 43 -9.97 14.12 -0.69
C LYS A 43 -9.86 12.71 -1.29
N TYR A 44 -10.89 12.20 -1.97
CA TYR A 44 -10.80 10.92 -2.69
C TYR A 44 -9.72 10.91 -3.77
N GLN A 45 -9.60 11.99 -4.54
CA GLN A 45 -8.53 12.15 -5.54
C GLN A 45 -7.13 12.14 -4.88
N ARG A 46 -6.99 12.70 -3.67
CA ARG A 46 -5.75 12.61 -2.90
C ARG A 46 -5.41 11.16 -2.55
N VAL A 47 -6.38 10.38 -2.07
CA VAL A 47 -6.21 8.95 -1.78
C VAL A 47 -5.78 8.20 -3.05
N CYS A 48 -6.45 8.46 -4.17
CA CYS A 48 -6.10 7.91 -5.48
C CYS A 48 -4.66 8.25 -5.91
N GLY A 49 -4.20 9.48 -5.64
CA GLY A 49 -2.81 9.87 -5.85
C GLY A 49 -1.82 9.11 -4.95
N MET A 50 -2.21 8.79 -3.72
CA MET A 50 -1.41 7.96 -2.81
C MET A 50 -1.31 6.53 -3.32
N LEU A 51 -2.40 5.93 -3.79
CA LEU A 51 -2.42 4.59 -4.41
C LEU A 51 -1.47 4.51 -5.62
N LYS A 52 -1.47 5.53 -6.50
CA LYS A 52 -0.55 5.58 -7.66
C LYS A 52 0.93 5.64 -7.24
N ARG A 53 1.25 6.32 -6.14
CA ARG A 53 2.61 6.35 -5.59
C ARG A 53 2.97 5.03 -4.92
N TYR A 54 2.05 4.45 -4.17
CA TYR A 54 2.21 3.15 -3.53
C TYR A 54 2.50 2.04 -4.54
N LYS A 55 1.82 2.04 -5.70
CA LYS A 55 2.12 1.14 -6.82
C LYS A 55 3.60 1.15 -7.23
N LYS A 56 4.24 2.32 -7.23
CA LYS A 56 5.65 2.46 -7.61
C LYS A 56 6.61 1.85 -6.57
N ILE A 57 6.15 1.66 -5.33
CA ILE A 57 6.94 1.16 -4.20
C ILE A 57 6.65 -0.33 -3.97
N ALA A 58 5.38 -0.71 -3.95
CA ALA A 58 4.90 -2.03 -3.56
C ALA A 58 4.48 -2.92 -4.74
N GLY A 59 4.36 -2.35 -5.94
CA GLY A 59 3.88 -3.04 -7.14
C GLY A 59 2.36 -3.00 -7.31
N LYS A 60 1.91 -3.46 -8.48
CA LYS A 60 0.49 -3.45 -8.87
C LYS A 60 -0.37 -4.40 -8.02
N ALA A 61 0.17 -5.56 -7.64
CA ALA A 61 -0.56 -6.55 -6.84
C ALA A 61 -0.99 -5.97 -5.48
N SER A 62 -0.03 -5.44 -4.71
CA SER A 62 -0.30 -4.81 -3.42
C SER A 62 -1.19 -3.56 -3.55
N GLN A 63 -1.05 -2.77 -4.62
CA GLN A 63 -1.97 -1.66 -4.89
C GLN A 63 -3.41 -2.15 -5.07
N ASN A 64 -3.62 -3.20 -5.87
CA ASN A 64 -4.95 -3.75 -6.15
C ASN A 64 -5.62 -4.32 -4.90
N GLU A 65 -4.86 -4.94 -4.00
CA GLU A 65 -5.37 -5.38 -2.71
C GLU A 65 -5.97 -4.23 -1.91
N ILE A 66 -5.26 -3.10 -1.80
CA ILE A 66 -5.79 -1.92 -1.10
C ILE A 66 -7.03 -1.36 -1.81
N VAL A 67 -7.03 -1.31 -3.16
CA VAL A 67 -8.21 -0.85 -3.92
C VAL A 67 -9.44 -1.71 -3.60
N LEU A 68 -9.30 -3.04 -3.64
CA LEU A 68 -10.39 -3.96 -3.31
C LEU A 68 -10.89 -3.78 -1.86
N GLN A 69 -9.99 -3.57 -0.90
CA GLN A 69 -10.37 -3.30 0.48
C GLN A 69 -11.14 -1.98 0.61
N LEU A 70 -10.71 -0.93 -0.08
CA LEU A 70 -11.40 0.37 -0.09
C LEU A 70 -12.77 0.29 -0.77
N GLU A 71 -12.88 -0.42 -1.90
CA GLU A 71 -14.16 -0.64 -2.59
C GLU A 71 -15.16 -1.37 -1.70
N ASN A 72 -14.72 -2.43 -1.01
CA ASN A 72 -15.55 -3.17 -0.07
C ASN A 72 -15.97 -2.32 1.14
N GLN A 73 -15.02 -1.61 1.75
CA GLN A 73 -15.28 -0.79 2.94
C GLN A 73 -16.17 0.42 2.68
N TYR A 74 -16.03 1.04 1.49
CA TYR A 74 -16.70 2.29 1.14
C TYR A 74 -17.74 2.11 0.02
N ASN A 75 -18.34 0.92 -0.10
CA ASN A 75 -19.33 0.57 -1.13
C ASN A 75 -20.56 1.51 -1.19
N ARG A 76 -20.88 2.22 -0.10
CA ARG A 76 -21.96 3.24 -0.02
C ARG A 76 -21.52 4.65 -0.40
N ARG A 77 -20.29 4.83 -0.92
CA ARG A 77 -19.73 6.14 -1.32
C ARG A 77 -19.47 6.14 -2.84
N PRO A 78 -20.50 6.31 -3.70
CA PRO A 78 -20.36 6.16 -5.15
C PRO A 78 -19.29 7.10 -5.74
N ALA A 79 -19.23 8.36 -5.27
CA ALA A 79 -18.20 9.30 -5.73
C ALA A 79 -16.76 8.88 -5.36
N PHE A 80 -16.57 8.03 -4.35
CA PHE A 80 -15.26 7.47 -4.06
C PHE A 80 -14.96 6.28 -4.98
N LEU A 81 -15.94 5.39 -5.18
CA LEU A 81 -15.82 4.27 -6.13
C LEU A 81 -15.49 4.75 -7.55
N ASP A 82 -16.13 5.83 -8.01
CA ASP A 82 -15.83 6.48 -9.28
C ASP A 82 -14.36 6.91 -9.41
N GLU A 83 -13.77 7.40 -8.32
CA GLU A 83 -12.37 7.83 -8.33
C GLU A 83 -11.43 6.62 -8.26
N LEU A 84 -11.77 5.58 -7.48
CA LEU A 84 -10.99 4.34 -7.39
C LEU A 84 -10.92 3.61 -8.74
N ALA A 85 -12.03 3.55 -9.49
CA ALA A 85 -12.09 2.94 -10.82
C ALA A 85 -11.11 3.55 -11.84
N LYS A 86 -10.66 4.80 -11.63
CA LYS A 86 -9.69 5.47 -12.50
C LYS A 86 -8.22 5.14 -12.18
N VAL A 87 -7.98 4.31 -11.16
CA VAL A 87 -6.64 4.05 -10.60
C VAL A 87 -6.22 2.59 -10.73
N GLN A 88 -7.15 1.68 -11.04
CA GLN A 88 -6.90 0.27 -11.35
C GLN A 88 -5.96 0.08 -12.56
#